data_AF-A0A1Y2ASC4-F1
#
_entry.id   AF-A0A1Y2ASC4-F1
#
_cell.length_a   1.000
_cell.length_b   1.000
_cell.length_c   1.000
_cell.angle_alpha   90.00
_cell.angle_beta   90.00
_cell.angle_gamma   90.00
#
_symmetry.space_group_name_H-M   'P 1'
#
loop_
_entity.id
_entity.type
_entity.pdbx_description
1 polymer ?
#
loop_
_entity_poly.entity_id
_entity_poly.type
_entity_poly.pdbx_seq_one_letter_code
_entity_poly.pdbx_strand_id
1 'polypeptide(L)'
;MIYVEAAGTDKTDTSATEITESTYGNREYEVGFSVSSAARGTGLAQAALSALIEGVVVGLLNGTSVIADVKEDNIASRKTLQRCGFDEVRAYRPEELPPHFEKYTILLYRKRLSASPAPPRKVNLPSPSPRLSKVLWDSETKEPFIEVREGVRLTPVRRSDVDAWYELYNAPDVVRNAYLRRKPYTRETAQSRVDAAIQEQEPVISQLRDGVDAMSESPFTVIRAYPSGDLMGGIDVYPSDDHLLPEASDQRSEYSWVNQTWDIGYNLRPVYTGKGNMKATVKALIEGYVVPVMRIKRLGAEVRHDHAASLAILHGFEEVYRFEQDTAPESGVRPFTSIKLQSLFLDQE
;
A
#
# COMPACT_ATOMS: atom_id res chain seq x y z
N MET A 1 -15.56 -3.55 -15.91
CA MET A 1 -14.45 -2.98 -15.13
C MET A 1 -13.22 -2.94 -16.02
N ILE A 2 -12.55 -1.79 -16.08
CA ILE A 2 -11.22 -1.63 -16.67
C ILE A 2 -10.30 -1.18 -15.55
N TYR A 3 -9.14 -1.82 -15.47
CA TYR A 3 -8.02 -1.37 -14.65
C TYR A 3 -6.96 -0.81 -15.60
N VAL A 4 -6.49 0.41 -15.36
CA VAL A 4 -5.35 1.00 -16.05
C VAL A 4 -4.45 1.64 -15.01
N GLU A 5 -3.16 1.35 -15.07
CA GLU A 5 -2.16 1.87 -14.14
C GLU A 5 -1.00 2.47 -14.92
N ALA A 6 -0.36 3.51 -14.38
CA ALA A 6 0.87 4.08 -14.89
C ALA A 6 1.92 4.11 -13.76
N ALA A 7 3.08 3.49 -13.99
CA ALA A 7 4.21 3.52 -13.06
C ALA A 7 5.38 4.30 -13.68
N GLY A 8 5.98 5.22 -12.93
CA GLY A 8 7.16 5.96 -13.39
C GLY A 8 8.42 5.14 -13.17
N THR A 9 9.27 5.02 -14.20
CA THR A 9 10.62 4.48 -14.03
C THR A 9 11.63 5.55 -14.40
N ASP A 10 12.34 6.11 -13.42
CA ASP A 10 13.46 7.01 -13.69
C ASP A 10 14.67 6.15 -14.09
N LYS A 11 14.69 5.69 -15.36
CA LYS A 11 15.80 4.93 -15.91
C LYS A 11 16.79 5.90 -16.56
N THR A 12 17.79 6.34 -15.80
CA THR A 12 18.99 6.95 -16.38
C THR A 12 19.79 5.85 -17.08
N ASP A 13 19.77 5.84 -18.41
CA ASP A 13 20.52 4.91 -19.23
C ASP A 13 22.04 5.19 -19.08
N THR A 14 22.72 4.44 -18.21
CA THR A 14 24.18 4.51 -18.06
C THR A 14 24.86 3.64 -19.13
N SER A 15 24.81 4.08 -20.38
CA SER A 15 25.78 3.68 -21.40
C SER A 15 26.58 4.91 -21.83
N ALA A 16 27.86 4.90 -21.48
CA ALA A 16 28.74 6.05 -21.61
C ALA A 16 29.15 6.29 -23.07
N THR A 17 28.59 7.30 -23.73
CA THR A 17 29.31 8.15 -24.71
C THR A 17 28.56 9.49 -24.89
N GLU A 18 29.27 10.60 -24.68
CA GLU A 18 28.86 12.01 -24.92
C GLU A 18 27.65 12.57 -24.13
N ILE A 19 27.97 13.17 -22.97
CA ILE A 19 27.09 14.11 -22.26
C ILE A 19 27.13 15.44 -23.02
N THR A 20 26.14 15.66 -23.90
CA THR A 20 25.71 17.01 -24.28
C THR A 20 24.45 17.36 -23.49
N GLU A 21 24.41 18.59 -22.97
CA GLU A 21 23.35 19.10 -22.09
C GLU A 21 21.95 18.96 -22.71
N SER A 22 21.19 17.99 -22.23
CA SER A 22 19.73 17.92 -22.34
C SER A 22 19.20 17.65 -20.93
N THR A 23 19.02 18.72 -20.15
CA THR A 23 18.61 18.69 -18.73
C THR A 23 17.14 18.33 -18.49
N TYR A 24 16.44 17.84 -19.51
CA TYR A 24 15.11 17.23 -19.38
C TYR A 24 15.24 15.75 -19.71
N GLY A 25 15.55 14.93 -18.69
CA GLY A 25 15.61 13.48 -18.82
C GLY A 25 14.32 12.94 -19.45
N ASN A 26 14.45 11.94 -20.32
CA ASN A 26 13.31 11.24 -20.91
C ASN A 26 12.47 10.63 -19.77
N ARG A 27 11.31 11.20 -19.48
CA ARG A 27 10.35 10.69 -18.49
C ARG A 27 9.50 9.61 -19.15
N GLU A 28 9.94 8.37 -18.99
CA GLU A 28 9.26 7.18 -19.50
C GLU A 28 8.38 6.56 -18.41
N TYR A 29 7.13 6.27 -18.75
CA TYR A 29 6.14 5.65 -17.86
C TYR A 29 5.70 4.31 -18.43
N GLU A 30 5.57 3.30 -17.59
CA GLU A 30 5.00 2.01 -17.97
C GLU A 30 3.49 2.01 -17.73
N VAL A 31 2.71 1.43 -18.64
CA VAL A 31 1.27 1.26 -18.49
C VAL A 31 0.83 -0.19 -18.63
N GLY A 32 -0.05 -0.60 -17.71
CA GLY A 32 -0.74 -1.89 -17.75
C GLY A 32 -2.25 -1.70 -17.90
N PHE A 33 -2.94 -2.64 -18.55
CA PHE A 33 -4.40 -2.63 -18.60
C PHE A 33 -5.03 -4.03 -18.61
N SER A 34 -6.24 -4.12 -18.05
CA SER A 34 -7.08 -5.32 -18.12
C SER A 34 -8.54 -4.97 -18.41
N VAL A 35 -9.21 -5.85 -19.17
CA VAL A 35 -10.60 -5.65 -19.62
C VAL A 35 -11.39 -6.94 -19.40
N SER A 36 -12.53 -6.80 -18.70
CA SER A 36 -13.51 -7.87 -18.55
C SER A 36 -13.87 -8.48 -19.92
N SER A 37 -14.04 -9.81 -19.98
CA SER A 37 -14.39 -10.53 -21.21
C SER A 37 -15.63 -9.97 -21.90
N ALA A 38 -16.64 -9.55 -21.13
CA ALA A 38 -17.88 -8.95 -21.63
C ALA A 38 -17.69 -7.59 -22.31
N ALA A 39 -16.59 -6.89 -22.04
CA ALA A 39 -16.29 -5.57 -22.60
C ALA A 39 -15.21 -5.62 -23.71
N ARG A 40 -14.69 -6.80 -24.05
CA ARG A 40 -13.68 -6.96 -25.11
C ARG A 40 -14.28 -6.62 -26.48
N GLY A 41 -13.48 -6.03 -27.36
CA GLY A 41 -13.90 -5.65 -28.71
C GLY A 41 -14.74 -4.37 -28.80
N THR A 42 -15.13 -3.77 -27.67
CA THR A 42 -15.93 -2.53 -27.64
C THR A 42 -15.12 -1.24 -27.86
N GLY A 43 -13.79 -1.33 -27.89
CA GLY A 43 -12.89 -0.17 -27.92
C GLY A 43 -12.64 0.48 -26.56
N LEU A 44 -13.27 -0.01 -25.48
CA LEU A 44 -13.16 0.59 -24.14
C LEU A 44 -11.72 0.66 -23.61
N ALA A 45 -10.89 -0.36 -23.90
CA ALA A 45 -9.48 -0.39 -23.54
C ALA A 45 -8.68 0.75 -24.21
N GLN A 46 -8.93 0.98 -25.50
CA GLN A 46 -8.29 2.03 -26.28
C GLN A 46 -8.70 3.40 -25.76
N ALA A 47 -10.00 3.61 -25.49
CA ALA A 47 -10.49 4.86 -24.93
C ALA A 47 -9.87 5.17 -23.55
N ALA A 48 -9.81 4.17 -22.65
CA ALA A 48 -9.21 4.33 -21.34
C ALA A 48 -7.71 4.61 -21.41
N LEU A 49 -6.98 3.90 -22.29
CA LEU A 49 -5.55 4.09 -22.46
C LEU A 49 -5.22 5.47 -23.04
N SER A 50 -5.98 5.93 -24.05
CA SER A 50 -5.83 7.30 -24.58
C SER A 50 -6.08 8.35 -23.51
N ALA A 51 -7.17 8.22 -22.72
CA ALA A 51 -7.49 9.17 -21.67
C ALA A 51 -6.41 9.23 -20.57
N LEU A 52 -5.87 8.08 -20.16
CA LEU A 52 -4.76 8.02 -19.21
C LEU A 52 -3.50 8.71 -19.76
N ILE A 53 -3.13 8.41 -21.00
CA ILE A 53 -1.92 8.97 -21.62
C ILE A 53 -2.05 10.49 -21.79
N GLU A 54 -3.16 10.97 -22.33
CA GLU A 54 -3.38 12.39 -22.59
C GLU A 54 -3.61 13.19 -21.30
N GLY A 55 -4.48 12.70 -20.43
CA GLY A 55 -4.87 13.40 -19.21
C GLY A 55 -3.81 13.35 -18.12
N VAL A 56 -3.23 12.17 -17.87
CA VAL A 56 -2.32 11.95 -16.76
C VAL A 56 -0.88 12.03 -17.20
N VAL A 57 -0.44 11.19 -18.14
CA VAL A 57 0.99 11.13 -18.50
C VAL A 57 1.45 12.44 -19.14
N VAL A 58 0.74 12.93 -20.14
CA VAL A 58 1.04 14.22 -20.78
C VAL A 58 0.65 15.38 -19.87
N GLY A 59 -0.61 15.42 -19.44
CA GLY A 59 -1.18 16.59 -18.75
C GLY A 59 -0.66 16.86 -17.33
N LEU A 60 -0.42 15.80 -16.54
CA LEU A 60 -0.05 15.93 -15.13
C LEU A 60 1.42 15.60 -14.88
N LEU A 61 1.93 14.54 -15.50
CA LEU A 61 3.27 14.00 -15.22
C LEU A 61 4.35 14.57 -16.16
N ASN A 62 3.93 15.23 -17.25
CA ASN A 62 4.82 15.76 -18.29
C ASN A 62 5.77 14.65 -18.83
N GLY A 63 5.21 13.47 -19.09
CA GLY A 63 5.92 12.33 -19.65
C GLY A 63 6.27 12.52 -21.13
N THR A 64 7.40 11.95 -21.54
CA THR A 64 7.92 12.04 -22.92
C THR A 64 7.70 10.75 -23.70
N SER A 65 7.56 9.62 -23.01
CA SER A 65 7.22 8.33 -23.62
C SER A 65 6.41 7.47 -22.66
N VAL A 66 5.68 6.52 -23.26
CA VAL A 66 4.96 5.47 -22.53
C VAL A 66 5.37 4.13 -23.08
N ILE A 67 5.63 3.16 -22.20
CA ILE A 67 5.93 1.77 -22.56
C ILE A 67 4.86 0.82 -22.04
N ALA A 68 4.72 -0.34 -22.67
CA ALA A 68 3.82 -1.40 -22.23
C ALA A 68 4.39 -2.77 -22.63
N ASP A 69 4.37 -3.71 -21.68
CA ASP A 69 4.79 -5.10 -21.89
C ASP A 69 3.57 -6.00 -22.15
N VAL A 70 3.64 -6.81 -23.20
CA VAL A 70 2.55 -7.72 -23.59
C VAL A 70 3.10 -9.08 -23.99
N LYS A 71 2.47 -10.16 -23.50
CA LYS A 71 2.78 -11.52 -23.97
C LYS A 71 2.56 -11.65 -25.47
N GLU A 72 3.51 -12.26 -26.18
CA GLU A 72 3.48 -12.39 -27.64
C GLU A 72 2.18 -13.01 -28.18
N ASP A 73 1.61 -13.97 -27.44
CA ASP A 73 0.38 -14.68 -27.76
C ASP A 73 -0.90 -13.87 -27.46
N ASN A 74 -0.81 -12.76 -26.73
CA ASN A 74 -1.94 -11.88 -26.44
C ASN A 74 -2.21 -10.90 -27.60
N ILE A 75 -2.72 -11.45 -28.70
CA ILE A 75 -3.04 -10.71 -29.93
C ILE A 75 -3.98 -9.51 -29.70
N ALA A 76 -4.90 -9.62 -28.73
CA ALA A 76 -5.86 -8.56 -28.43
C ALA A 76 -5.20 -7.32 -27.83
N SER A 77 -4.31 -7.49 -26.84
CA SER A 77 -3.58 -6.38 -26.24
C SER A 77 -2.61 -5.74 -27.24
N ARG A 78 -1.91 -6.54 -28.06
CA ARG A 78 -1.02 -6.04 -29.13
C ARG A 78 -1.75 -5.12 -30.11
N LYS A 79 -2.89 -5.57 -30.64
CA LYS A 79 -3.73 -4.75 -31.54
C LYS A 79 -4.25 -3.48 -30.86
N THR A 80 -4.56 -3.56 -29.56
CA THR A 80 -5.02 -2.39 -28.78
C THR A 80 -3.90 -1.35 -28.65
N LEU A 81 -2.69 -1.77 -28.31
CA LEU A 81 -1.52 -0.88 -28.20
C LEU A 81 -1.18 -0.23 -29.55
N GLN A 82 -1.13 -1.01 -30.63
CA GLN A 82 -0.90 -0.49 -31.98
C GLN A 82 -1.95 0.56 -32.37
N ARG A 83 -3.24 0.32 -32.08
CA ARG A 83 -4.31 1.31 -32.32
C ARG A 83 -4.19 2.56 -31.47
N CYS A 84 -3.53 2.48 -30.32
CA CYS A 84 -3.22 3.64 -29.48
C CYS A 84 -1.95 4.37 -29.93
N GLY A 85 -1.31 3.94 -31.03
CA GLY A 85 -0.10 4.57 -31.58
C GLY A 85 1.19 4.15 -30.87
N PHE A 86 1.21 2.95 -30.26
CA PHE A 86 2.46 2.36 -29.80
C PHE A 86 3.14 1.58 -30.92
N ASP A 87 4.47 1.68 -30.99
CA ASP A 87 5.33 0.89 -31.86
C ASP A 87 5.97 -0.26 -31.06
N GLU A 88 6.11 -1.43 -31.67
CA GLU A 88 6.86 -2.54 -31.08
C GLU A 88 8.36 -2.22 -31.14
N VAL A 89 9.06 -2.25 -30.00
CA VAL A 89 10.47 -1.85 -29.88
C VAL A 89 11.38 -3.05 -29.69
N ARG A 90 10.97 -4.03 -28.87
CA ARG A 90 11.81 -5.17 -28.50
C ARG A 90 10.95 -6.38 -28.16
N ALA A 91 11.46 -7.58 -28.42
CA ALA A 91 10.97 -8.82 -27.85
C ALA A 91 12.00 -9.35 -26.83
N TYR A 92 11.56 -9.61 -25.60
CA TYR A 92 12.32 -10.29 -24.56
C TYR A 92 12.05 -11.79 -24.66
N ARG A 93 13.11 -12.57 -24.81
CA ARG A 93 13.03 -14.03 -24.80
C ARG A 93 12.92 -14.54 -23.36
N PRO A 94 12.34 -15.73 -23.13
CA PRO A 94 12.18 -16.28 -21.79
C PRO A 94 13.48 -16.32 -20.97
N GLU A 95 14.62 -16.59 -21.61
CA GLU A 95 15.94 -16.62 -20.98
C GLU A 95 16.47 -15.25 -20.51
N GLU A 96 15.87 -14.14 -20.95
CA GLU A 96 16.23 -12.78 -20.56
C GLU A 96 15.36 -12.26 -19.40
N LEU A 97 14.35 -13.02 -18.98
CA LEU A 97 13.34 -12.60 -18.02
C LEU A 97 13.53 -13.27 -16.65
N PRO A 98 13.00 -12.68 -15.56
CA PRO A 98 12.96 -13.33 -14.27
C PRO A 98 12.29 -14.72 -14.30
N PRO A 99 12.62 -15.65 -13.38
CA PRO A 99 12.18 -17.04 -13.44
C PRO A 99 10.67 -17.28 -13.57
N HIS A 100 9.84 -16.36 -13.07
CA HIS A 100 8.38 -16.46 -13.17
C HIS A 100 7.83 -16.16 -14.58
N PHE A 101 8.67 -15.70 -15.51
CA PHE A 101 8.33 -15.43 -16.91
C PHE A 101 8.96 -16.41 -17.92
N GLU A 102 9.66 -17.46 -17.47
CA GLU A 102 10.40 -18.44 -18.29
C GLU A 102 9.57 -19.18 -19.37
N LYS A 103 8.26 -18.97 -19.43
CA LYS A 103 7.37 -19.61 -20.41
C LYS A 103 6.86 -18.67 -21.50
N TYR A 104 7.18 -17.39 -21.46
CA TYR A 104 6.56 -16.39 -22.32
C TYR A 104 7.60 -15.50 -22.99
N THR A 105 7.43 -15.27 -24.29
CA THR A 105 8.01 -14.11 -24.97
C THR A 105 7.22 -12.87 -24.56
N ILE A 106 7.90 -11.81 -24.11
CA ILE A 106 7.28 -10.52 -23.79
C ILE A 106 7.69 -9.50 -24.86
N LEU A 107 6.71 -8.82 -25.44
CA LEU A 107 6.90 -7.75 -26.42
C LEU A 107 6.77 -6.39 -25.72
N LEU A 108 7.81 -5.56 -25.85
CA LEU A 108 7.84 -4.18 -25.40
C LEU A 108 7.31 -3.26 -26.50
N TYR A 109 6.26 -2.54 -26.19
CA TYR A 109 5.69 -1.49 -27.02
C TYR A 109 6.05 -0.11 -26.44
N ARG A 110 6.30 0.89 -27.30
CA ARG A 110 6.58 2.27 -26.88
C ARG A 110 5.79 3.27 -27.73
N LYS A 111 5.20 4.27 -27.08
CA LYS A 111 4.63 5.45 -27.73
C LYS A 111 5.43 6.68 -27.34
N ARG A 112 6.00 7.38 -28.32
CA ARG A 112 6.63 8.70 -28.08
C ARG A 112 5.54 9.77 -28.02
N LEU A 113 5.61 10.63 -27.02
CA LEU A 113 4.66 11.73 -26.84
C LEU A 113 5.27 12.98 -27.47
N SER A 114 4.52 13.65 -28.35
CA SER A 114 4.98 14.88 -28.98
C SER A 114 5.08 15.96 -27.90
N ALA A 115 6.30 16.28 -27.48
CA ALA A 115 6.54 17.27 -26.44
C ALA A 115 6.02 18.64 -26.87
N SER A 116 4.93 19.08 -26.27
CA SER A 116 4.75 20.50 -26.00
C SER A 116 4.69 20.62 -24.48
N PRO A 117 5.82 20.94 -23.83
CA PRO A 117 5.83 21.07 -22.39
C PRO A 117 5.06 22.35 -22.07
N ALA A 118 3.77 22.22 -21.82
CA ALA A 118 3.08 23.24 -21.06
C ALA A 118 3.87 23.36 -19.74
N PRO A 119 4.30 24.57 -19.34
CA PRO A 119 5.04 24.74 -18.10
C PRO A 119 4.22 24.11 -16.96
N PRO A 120 4.86 23.35 -16.04
CA PRO A 120 4.14 22.69 -14.96
C PRO A 120 3.30 23.75 -14.25
N ARG A 121 1.99 23.55 -14.28
CA ARG A 121 1.04 24.49 -13.70
C ARG A 121 1.38 24.55 -12.22
N LYS A 122 1.75 25.73 -11.70
CA LYS A 122 1.93 25.92 -10.26
C LYS A 122 0.61 25.60 -9.59
N VAL A 123 0.51 24.42 -9.00
CA VAL A 123 -0.62 24.04 -8.17
C VAL A 123 -0.43 24.81 -6.86
N ASN A 124 -1.28 25.80 -6.62
CA ASN A 124 -1.37 26.39 -5.29
C ASN A 124 -1.82 25.26 -4.36
N LEU A 125 -0.92 24.77 -3.52
CA LEU A 125 -1.26 23.75 -2.55
C LEU A 125 -2.40 24.28 -1.67
N PRO A 126 -3.55 23.58 -1.61
CA PRO A 126 -4.63 23.99 -0.74
C PRO A 126 -4.13 24.01 0.72
N SER A 127 -4.76 24.85 1.55
CA SER A 127 -4.56 24.73 2.99
C SER A 127 -4.86 23.29 3.43
N PRO A 128 -4.09 22.73 4.38
CA PRO A 128 -4.24 21.33 4.77
C PRO A 128 -5.69 21.05 5.16
N SER A 129 -6.24 19.96 4.63
CA SER A 129 -7.61 19.53 4.91
C SER A 129 -7.83 19.48 6.43
N PRO A 130 -8.96 19.99 6.97
CA PRO A 130 -9.28 19.90 8.40
C PRO A 130 -9.21 18.46 8.95
N ARG A 131 -9.33 17.47 8.06
CA ARG A 131 -9.25 16.02 8.34
C ARG A 131 -7.85 15.56 8.73
N LEU A 132 -6.80 16.31 8.38
CA LEU A 132 -5.41 16.03 8.78
C LEU A 132 -5.05 16.65 10.15
N SER A 133 -6.02 17.21 10.88
CA SER A 133 -5.78 17.93 12.15
C SER A 133 -5.11 17.10 13.27
N LYS A 134 -5.16 15.76 13.18
CA LYS A 134 -4.49 14.85 14.13
C LYS A 134 -3.12 14.37 13.67
N VAL A 135 -2.76 14.62 12.41
CA VAL A 135 -1.44 14.31 11.86
C VAL A 135 -0.53 15.51 12.10
N LEU A 136 0.46 15.30 12.95
CA LEU A 136 1.47 16.29 13.31
C LEU A 136 2.76 16.01 12.54
N TRP A 137 3.66 16.99 12.47
CA TRP A 137 4.97 16.85 11.82
C TRP A 137 6.08 17.08 12.83
N ASP A 138 7.01 16.13 12.93
CA ASP A 138 8.17 16.28 13.80
C ASP A 138 9.17 17.25 13.15
N SER A 139 9.55 18.31 13.87
CA SER A 139 10.42 19.34 13.34
C SER A 139 11.85 18.85 13.08
N GLU A 140 12.30 17.81 13.79
CA GLU A 140 13.65 17.26 13.67
C GLU A 140 13.70 16.21 12.58
N THR A 141 12.83 15.19 12.65
CA THR A 141 12.87 14.08 11.67
C THR A 141 12.15 14.40 10.37
N LYS A 142 11.34 15.47 10.33
CA LYS A 142 10.47 15.84 9.19
C LYS A 142 9.47 14.73 8.81
N GLU A 143 9.17 13.83 9.74
CA GLU A 143 8.22 12.73 9.56
C GLU A 143 6.86 13.11 10.14
N PRO A 144 5.75 12.61 9.56
CA PRO A 144 4.45 12.73 10.16
C PRO A 144 4.34 11.82 11.41
N PHE A 145 3.52 12.21 12.37
CA PHE A 145 3.18 11.36 13.52
C PHE A 145 1.75 11.63 14.01
N ILE A 146 1.20 10.65 14.72
CA ILE A 146 -0.04 10.81 15.50
C ILE A 146 0.31 10.65 16.97
N GLU A 147 -0.07 11.62 17.80
CA GLU A 147 0.06 11.49 19.25
C GLU A 147 -0.98 10.50 19.77
N VAL A 148 -0.52 9.46 20.44
CA VAL A 148 -1.40 8.43 21.03
C VAL A 148 -1.78 8.84 22.45
N ARG A 149 -0.78 9.27 23.22
CA ARG A 149 -0.85 9.81 24.58
C ARG A 149 0.52 10.38 24.93
N GLU A 150 0.65 10.99 26.12
CA GLU A 150 1.94 11.45 26.62
C GLU A 150 3.01 10.35 26.53
N GLY A 151 4.10 10.66 25.82
CA GLY A 151 5.24 9.76 25.62
C GLY A 151 5.04 8.62 24.63
N VAL A 152 3.93 8.56 23.88
CA VAL A 152 3.68 7.53 22.86
C VAL A 152 3.18 8.15 21.56
N ARG A 153 3.83 7.79 20.46
CA ARG A 153 3.48 8.24 19.10
C ARG A 153 3.31 7.08 18.14
N LEU A 154 2.53 7.31 17.10
CA LEU A 154 2.54 6.52 15.87
C LEU A 154 3.41 7.22 14.83
N THR A 155 4.34 6.49 14.21
CA THR A 155 5.27 7.02 13.21
C THR A 155 5.40 6.07 12.01
N PRO A 156 5.96 6.55 10.89
CA PRO A 156 6.56 5.69 9.88
C PRO A 156 7.64 4.76 10.43
N VAL A 157 7.93 3.72 9.65
CA VAL A 157 9.07 2.85 9.88
C VAL A 157 10.36 3.54 9.49
N ARG A 158 11.44 3.26 10.21
CA ARG A 158 12.77 3.79 9.93
C ARG A 158 13.73 2.67 9.60
N ARG A 159 14.75 2.96 8.80
CA ARG A 159 15.81 2.01 8.49
C ARG A 159 16.57 1.56 9.75
N SER A 160 16.60 2.39 10.79
CA SER A 160 17.17 2.04 12.10
C SER A 160 16.34 1.04 12.91
N ASP A 161 15.09 0.75 12.52
CA ASP A 161 14.20 -0.12 13.29
C ASP A 161 14.48 -1.63 13.09
N VAL A 162 15.40 -2.00 12.18
CA VAL A 162 15.67 -3.39 11.78
C VAL A 162 15.97 -4.30 12.96
N ASP A 163 16.86 -3.88 13.87
CA ASP A 163 17.23 -4.70 15.03
C ASP A 163 16.06 -4.82 16.02
N ALA A 164 15.31 -3.74 16.23
CA ALA A 164 14.13 -3.76 17.11
C ALA A 164 12.99 -4.64 16.54
N TRP A 165 12.79 -4.62 15.22
CA TRP A 165 11.86 -5.53 14.53
C TRP A 165 12.31 -6.99 14.63
N TYR A 166 13.59 -7.25 14.44
CA TYR A 166 14.18 -8.58 14.63
C TYR A 166 13.95 -9.10 16.07
N GLU A 167 14.23 -8.27 17.09
CA GLU A 167 13.97 -8.62 18.48
C GLU A 167 12.48 -8.86 18.77
N LEU A 168 11.61 -7.94 18.33
CA LEU A 168 10.18 -8.01 18.55
C LEU A 168 9.58 -9.31 17.99
N TYR A 169 9.97 -9.70 16.78
CA TYR A 169 9.43 -10.90 16.13
C TYR A 169 10.09 -12.21 16.57
N ASN A 170 11.16 -12.15 17.35
CA ASN A 170 11.72 -13.31 18.03
C ASN A 170 11.34 -13.38 19.52
N ALA A 171 10.64 -12.37 20.05
CA ALA A 171 10.17 -12.39 21.44
C ALA A 171 9.17 -13.56 21.65
N PRO A 172 9.36 -14.43 22.67
CA PRO A 172 8.56 -15.63 22.85
C PRO A 172 7.04 -15.40 22.87
N ASP A 173 6.59 -14.33 23.54
CA ASP A 173 5.17 -14.00 23.62
C ASP A 173 4.57 -13.52 22.28
N VAL A 174 5.37 -12.90 21.42
CA VAL A 174 4.95 -12.50 20.06
C VAL A 174 4.95 -13.73 19.15
N VAL A 175 6.01 -14.54 19.20
CA VAL A 175 6.18 -15.77 18.44
C VAL A 175 5.07 -16.80 18.72
N ARG A 176 4.58 -16.87 19.96
CA ARG A 176 3.48 -17.75 20.36
C ARG A 176 2.14 -17.33 19.73
N ASN A 177 1.97 -16.05 19.42
CA ASN A 177 0.71 -15.47 18.94
C ASN A 177 0.76 -15.08 17.45
N ALA A 178 1.89 -15.27 16.77
CA ALA A 178 2.03 -14.99 15.35
C ALA A 178 1.45 -16.14 14.50
N TYR A 179 0.45 -15.83 13.67
CA TYR A 179 -0.24 -16.82 12.83
C TYR A 179 0.53 -17.21 11.56
N LEU A 180 0.97 -16.24 10.75
CA LEU A 180 1.51 -16.48 9.40
C LEU A 180 3.04 -16.52 9.28
N ARG A 181 3.78 -16.61 10.39
CA ARG A 181 5.23 -16.35 10.34
C ARG A 181 6.07 -17.62 10.37
N ARG A 182 6.91 -17.76 9.34
CA ARG A 182 8.00 -18.74 9.29
C ARG A 182 8.98 -18.46 10.43
N LYS A 183 9.47 -19.54 11.04
CA LYS A 183 10.45 -19.51 12.14
C LYS A 183 11.73 -20.18 11.66
N PRO A 184 12.93 -19.69 12.06
CA PRO A 184 13.17 -18.46 12.83
C PRO A 184 12.99 -17.18 11.98
N TYR A 185 12.71 -16.05 12.64
CA TYR A 185 12.63 -14.74 11.97
C TYR A 185 14.04 -14.15 11.90
N THR A 186 14.65 -14.11 10.71
CA THR A 186 16.05 -13.69 10.55
C THR A 186 16.19 -12.16 10.49
N ARG A 187 17.41 -11.66 10.69
CA ARG A 187 17.71 -10.23 10.56
C ARG A 187 17.54 -9.74 9.12
N GLU A 188 17.88 -10.57 8.14
CA GLU A 188 17.68 -10.29 6.70
C GLU A 188 16.19 -10.16 6.38
N THR A 189 15.35 -10.99 7.01
CA THR A 189 13.88 -10.88 6.90
C THR A 189 13.37 -9.58 7.52
N ALA A 190 13.91 -9.18 8.68
CA ALA A 190 13.60 -7.89 9.30
C ALA A 190 14.01 -6.71 8.41
N GLN A 191 15.21 -6.74 7.84
CA GLN A 191 15.71 -5.74 6.91
C GLN A 191 14.81 -5.62 5.67
N SER A 192 14.52 -6.75 5.02
CA SER A 192 13.67 -6.78 3.83
C SER A 192 12.28 -6.21 4.10
N ARG A 193 11.69 -6.51 5.27
CA ARG A 193 10.39 -5.97 5.67
C ARG A 193 10.45 -4.47 5.92
N VAL A 194 11.50 -3.97 6.58
CA VAL A 194 11.70 -2.54 6.84
C VAL A 194 11.88 -1.79 5.53
N ASP A 195 12.71 -2.29 4.61
CA ASP A 195 12.94 -1.65 3.32
C ASP A 195 11.68 -1.61 2.46
N ALA A 196 10.90 -2.70 2.42
CA ALA A 196 9.62 -2.73 1.73
C ALA A 196 8.62 -1.73 2.32
N ALA A 197 8.49 -1.69 3.65
CA ALA A 197 7.60 -0.75 4.31
C ALA A 197 8.03 0.71 4.09
N ILE A 198 9.32 1.03 4.04
CA ILE A 198 9.78 2.39 3.67
C ILE A 198 9.34 2.73 2.24
N GLN A 199 9.57 1.82 1.29
CA GLN A 199 9.21 2.02 -0.12
C GLN A 199 7.70 2.24 -0.30
N GLU A 200 6.86 1.50 0.44
CA GLU A 200 5.40 1.65 0.42
C GLU A 200 4.95 2.96 1.09
N GLN A 201 5.61 3.40 2.16
CA GLN A 201 5.20 4.59 2.92
C GLN A 201 5.62 5.91 2.29
N GLU A 202 6.72 5.94 1.53
CA GLU A 202 7.25 7.17 0.94
C GLU A 202 6.22 7.94 0.08
N PRO A 203 5.49 7.28 -0.86
CA PRO A 203 4.42 7.94 -1.61
C PRO A 203 3.32 8.50 -0.73
N VAL A 204 2.91 7.76 0.32
CA VAL A 204 1.84 8.18 1.24
C VAL A 204 2.26 9.38 2.08
N ILE A 205 3.51 9.41 2.54
CA ILE A 205 4.09 10.55 3.25
C ILE A 205 4.16 11.79 2.35
N SER A 206 4.49 11.61 1.06
CA SER A 206 4.45 12.71 0.09
C SER A 206 3.03 13.25 -0.08
N GLN A 207 2.04 12.37 -0.25
CA GLN A 207 0.64 12.76 -0.37
C GLN A 207 0.13 13.51 0.88
N LEU A 208 0.54 13.09 2.08
CA LEU A 208 0.25 13.82 3.32
C LEU A 208 0.84 15.22 3.34
N ARG A 209 2.07 15.37 2.87
CA ARG A 209 2.74 16.67 2.77
C ARG A 209 2.04 17.59 1.76
N ASP A 210 1.52 17.02 0.68
CA ASP A 210 0.80 17.73 -0.37
C ASP A 210 -0.67 18.01 0.01
N GLY A 211 -1.13 17.52 1.16
CA GLY A 211 -2.48 17.77 1.67
C GLY A 211 -3.58 17.02 0.92
N VAL A 212 -3.28 15.84 0.37
CA VAL A 212 -4.28 14.99 -0.30
C VAL A 212 -5.41 14.64 0.68
N ASP A 213 -6.66 14.81 0.24
CA ASP A 213 -7.86 14.74 1.09
C ASP A 213 -8.34 13.31 1.41
N ALA A 214 -7.87 12.30 0.68
CA ALA A 214 -8.17 10.89 0.97
C ALA A 214 -7.01 9.99 0.54
N MET A 215 -6.71 8.97 1.34
CA MET A 215 -5.63 8.03 1.06
C MET A 215 -6.09 6.59 1.19
N SER A 216 -5.58 5.71 0.34
CA SER A 216 -5.84 4.27 0.43
C SER A 216 -4.95 3.57 1.45
N GLU A 217 -3.91 4.23 1.98
CA GLU A 217 -2.87 3.60 2.78
C GLU A 217 -2.51 4.43 4.01
N SER A 218 -1.90 3.78 5.01
CA SER A 218 -1.43 4.40 6.25
C SER A 218 0.09 4.35 6.34
N PRO A 219 0.77 5.49 6.55
CA PRO A 219 2.20 5.47 6.81
C PRO A 219 2.52 5.16 8.28
N PHE A 220 1.52 5.03 9.14
CA PHE A 220 1.70 4.91 10.58
C PHE A 220 1.77 3.45 11.02
N THR A 221 2.92 2.81 10.82
CA THR A 221 3.07 1.37 11.13
C THR A 221 3.87 1.05 12.39
N VAL A 222 4.48 2.06 13.02
CA VAL A 222 5.32 1.88 14.21
C VAL A 222 4.73 2.60 15.41
N ILE A 223 4.65 1.89 16.54
CA ILE A 223 4.34 2.43 17.86
C ILE A 223 5.67 2.78 18.52
N ARG A 224 5.88 4.07 18.84
CA ARG A 224 7.17 4.58 19.31
C ARG A 224 7.05 5.26 20.68
N ALA A 225 8.00 4.97 21.55
CA ALA A 225 8.17 5.70 22.80
C ALA A 225 8.82 7.06 22.51
N TYR A 226 8.37 8.11 23.19
CA TYR A 226 8.89 9.47 23.06
C TYR A 226 9.29 10.00 24.45
N PRO A 227 10.45 10.67 24.59
CA PRO A 227 11.37 11.11 23.53
C PRO A 227 12.44 10.09 23.14
N SER A 228 12.50 8.89 23.75
CA SER A 228 13.60 7.94 23.51
C SER A 228 13.71 7.46 22.05
N GLY A 229 12.58 7.43 21.33
CA GLY A 229 12.52 6.94 19.96
C GLY A 229 12.43 5.41 19.86
N ASP A 230 12.31 4.70 20.98
CA ASP A 230 12.29 3.23 21.01
C ASP A 230 11.07 2.67 20.29
N LEU A 231 11.29 1.66 19.44
CA LEU A 231 10.20 0.87 18.86
C LEU A 231 9.54 0.03 19.97
N MET A 232 8.26 0.31 20.21
CA MET A 232 7.43 -0.41 21.17
C MET A 232 6.71 -1.58 20.52
N GLY A 233 6.31 -1.46 19.25
CA GLY A 233 5.56 -2.47 18.51
C GLY A 233 5.19 -1.99 17.12
N GLY A 234 4.50 -2.85 16.38
CA GLY A 234 3.92 -2.52 15.08
C GLY A 234 2.40 -2.49 15.11
N ILE A 235 1.83 -1.68 14.25
CA ILE A 235 0.40 -1.66 13.91
C ILE A 235 0.29 -1.57 12.39
N ASP A 236 -0.76 -2.12 11.81
CA ASP A 236 -0.96 -2.10 10.38
C ASP A 236 -2.44 -2.13 10.04
N VAL A 237 -2.82 -1.51 8.92
CA VAL A 237 -4.17 -1.48 8.39
C VAL A 237 -4.10 -1.84 6.91
N TYR A 238 -4.68 -2.96 6.52
CA TYR A 238 -4.57 -3.52 5.17
C TYR A 238 -5.94 -4.00 4.67
N PRO A 239 -6.18 -4.07 3.34
CA PRO A 239 -7.42 -4.61 2.80
C PRO A 239 -7.63 -6.04 3.30
N SER A 240 -8.86 -6.38 3.70
CA SER A 240 -9.14 -7.74 4.16
C SER A 240 -9.21 -8.69 2.96
N ASP A 241 -8.37 -9.73 2.98
CA ASP A 241 -8.39 -10.80 1.97
C ASP A 241 -9.63 -11.71 2.11
N ASP A 242 -10.30 -11.66 3.27
CA ASP A 242 -11.47 -12.48 3.56
C ASP A 242 -12.78 -11.82 3.08
N HIS A 243 -13.16 -12.14 1.85
CA HIS A 243 -14.41 -11.69 1.21
C HIS A 243 -15.70 -12.28 1.81
N LEU A 244 -15.65 -12.94 2.97
CA LEU A 244 -16.84 -13.56 3.58
C LEU A 244 -17.81 -12.52 4.18
N LEU A 245 -17.39 -11.25 4.26
CA LEU A 245 -18.26 -10.18 4.72
C LEU A 245 -19.14 -9.68 3.57
N PRO A 246 -20.46 -9.50 3.78
CA PRO A 246 -21.35 -9.02 2.75
C PRO A 246 -20.90 -7.65 2.21
N GLU A 247 -20.93 -7.48 0.89
CA GLU A 247 -20.59 -6.23 0.22
C GLU A 247 -21.38 -5.05 0.81
N ALA A 248 -20.78 -3.86 0.79
CA ALA A 248 -21.50 -2.65 1.17
C ALA A 248 -22.61 -2.35 0.17
N SER A 249 -23.85 -2.29 0.67
CA SER A 249 -25.00 -1.86 -0.13
C SER A 249 -24.92 -0.38 -0.53
N ASP A 250 -24.17 0.45 0.21
CA ASP A 250 -23.96 1.87 -0.11
C ASP A 250 -22.61 2.11 -0.80
N GLN A 251 -22.62 2.14 -2.12
CA GLN A 251 -21.46 2.50 -2.96
C GLN A 251 -21.32 4.02 -3.18
N ARG A 252 -21.53 4.84 -2.13
CA ARG A 252 -21.66 6.31 -2.31
C ARG A 252 -20.34 7.08 -2.34
N SER A 253 -19.20 6.44 -2.11
CA SER A 253 -17.89 7.09 -2.16
C SER A 253 -17.31 7.07 -3.58
N GLU A 254 -16.67 8.16 -3.99
CA GLU A 254 -15.85 8.22 -5.21
C GLU A 254 -14.58 7.35 -5.13
N TYR A 255 -14.19 6.96 -3.91
CA TYR A 255 -13.02 6.14 -3.65
C TYR A 255 -13.41 4.67 -3.49
N SER A 256 -12.85 3.81 -4.34
CA SER A 256 -13.17 2.38 -4.38
C SER A 256 -12.82 1.63 -3.09
N TRP A 257 -11.80 2.07 -2.34
CA TRP A 257 -11.35 1.43 -1.10
C TRP A 257 -12.23 1.70 0.11
N VAL A 258 -13.01 2.79 0.10
CA VAL A 258 -13.85 3.21 1.23
C VAL A 258 -14.92 2.19 1.58
N ASN A 259 -15.39 1.45 0.58
CA ASN A 259 -16.45 0.45 0.73
C ASN A 259 -15.90 -0.96 1.01
N GLN A 260 -14.57 -1.13 1.00
CA GLN A 260 -13.92 -2.40 1.33
C GLN A 260 -13.90 -2.60 2.85
N THR A 261 -13.82 -3.86 3.28
CA THR A 261 -13.41 -4.16 4.65
C THR A 261 -11.89 -4.14 4.72
N TRP A 262 -11.37 -3.43 5.71
CA TRP A 262 -9.95 -3.42 6.05
C TRP A 262 -9.75 -4.19 7.34
N ASP A 263 -8.59 -4.78 7.54
CA ASP A 263 -8.20 -5.39 8.80
C ASP A 263 -7.14 -4.56 9.51
N ILE A 264 -7.17 -4.60 10.84
CA ILE A 264 -6.11 -4.07 11.69
C ILE A 264 -5.31 -5.19 12.35
N GLY A 265 -4.00 -5.16 12.14
CA GLY A 265 -3.05 -6.06 12.77
C GLY A 265 -2.14 -5.31 13.73
N TYR A 266 -1.72 -5.94 14.83
CA TYR A 266 -0.81 -5.31 15.77
C TYR A 266 0.01 -6.28 16.60
N ASN A 267 1.14 -5.80 17.13
CA ASN A 267 2.00 -6.49 18.08
C ASN A 267 2.71 -5.46 18.97
N LEU A 268 3.14 -5.89 20.16
CA LEU A 268 3.80 -5.02 21.12
C LEU A 268 4.89 -5.81 21.85
N ARG A 269 6.06 -5.20 22.09
CA ARG A 269 7.13 -5.82 22.87
C ARG A 269 6.63 -6.05 24.30
N PRO A 270 6.97 -7.18 24.94
CA PRO A 270 6.48 -7.53 26.28
C PRO A 270 6.63 -6.43 27.33
N VAL A 271 7.75 -5.69 27.31
CA VAL A 271 8.06 -4.60 28.26
C VAL A 271 7.08 -3.42 28.22
N TYR A 272 6.28 -3.31 27.15
CA TYR A 272 5.27 -2.26 26.95
C TYR A 272 3.83 -2.76 27.11
N THR A 273 3.62 -4.05 27.37
CA THR A 273 2.29 -4.65 27.59
C THR A 273 1.71 -4.27 28.95
N GLY A 274 0.40 -4.50 29.15
CA GLY A 274 -0.30 -4.24 30.41
C GLY A 274 -0.52 -2.76 30.78
N LYS A 275 -0.01 -1.81 29.97
CA LYS A 275 -0.05 -0.37 30.25
C LYS A 275 -1.13 0.40 29.47
N GLY A 276 -2.02 -0.31 28.78
CA GLY A 276 -3.04 0.28 27.90
C GLY A 276 -2.51 0.91 26.60
N ASN A 277 -1.21 0.75 26.29
CA ASN A 277 -0.58 1.30 25.09
C ASN A 277 -1.35 0.92 23.82
N MET A 278 -1.54 -0.37 23.56
CA MET A 278 -2.14 -0.83 22.32
C MET A 278 -3.60 -0.36 22.15
N LYS A 279 -4.39 -0.36 23.23
CA LYS A 279 -5.78 0.15 23.18
C LYS A 279 -5.81 1.64 22.81
N ALA A 280 -4.93 2.44 23.42
CA ALA A 280 -4.82 3.85 23.06
C ALA A 280 -4.34 4.03 21.61
N THR A 281 -3.37 3.22 21.16
CA THR A 281 -2.85 3.24 19.80
C THR A 281 -3.92 2.95 18.77
N VAL A 282 -4.68 1.86 18.94
CA VAL A 282 -5.77 1.48 18.02
C VAL A 282 -6.79 2.61 17.92
N LYS A 283 -7.22 3.17 19.05
CA LYS A 283 -8.15 4.31 19.08
C LYS A 283 -7.58 5.53 18.34
N ALA A 284 -6.34 5.91 18.62
CA ALA A 284 -5.69 7.07 18.01
C ALA A 284 -5.52 6.90 16.49
N LEU A 285 -5.16 5.71 16.02
CA LEU A 285 -5.06 5.42 14.59
C LEU A 285 -6.44 5.51 13.91
N ILE A 286 -7.47 4.94 14.54
CA ILE A 286 -8.85 4.97 14.00
C ILE A 286 -9.36 6.40 13.87
N GLU A 287 -9.32 7.15 14.97
CA GLU A 287 -9.88 8.51 15.05
C GLU A 287 -9.01 9.57 14.37
N GLY A 288 -7.70 9.35 14.33
CA GLY A 288 -6.74 10.31 13.77
C GLY A 288 -6.47 10.12 12.28
N TYR A 289 -6.73 8.93 11.73
CA TYR A 289 -6.34 8.62 10.36
C TYR A 289 -7.30 7.72 9.59
N VAL A 290 -7.63 6.52 10.09
CA VAL A 290 -8.41 5.52 9.34
C VAL A 290 -9.79 6.05 8.94
N VAL A 291 -10.49 6.70 9.86
CA VAL A 291 -11.80 7.31 9.57
C VAL A 291 -11.66 8.65 8.85
N PRO A 292 -10.92 9.66 9.35
CA PRO A 292 -10.92 10.98 8.72
C PRO A 292 -10.15 11.05 7.39
N VAL A 293 -9.07 10.28 7.24
CA VAL A 293 -8.16 10.36 6.08
C VAL A 293 -8.41 9.21 5.12
N MET A 294 -8.43 7.96 5.60
CA MET A 294 -8.67 6.82 4.71
C MET A 294 -10.16 6.64 4.38
N ARG A 295 -11.05 7.24 5.18
CA ARG A 295 -12.51 7.14 5.06
C ARG A 295 -13.02 5.71 5.11
N ILE A 296 -12.29 4.83 5.79
CA ILE A 296 -12.70 3.43 5.95
C ILE A 296 -13.92 3.38 6.85
N LYS A 297 -14.99 2.74 6.36
CA LYS A 297 -16.24 2.54 7.12
C LYS A 297 -16.29 1.22 7.88
N ARG A 298 -15.41 0.28 7.54
CA ARG A 298 -15.42 -1.10 8.03
C ARG A 298 -14.01 -1.53 8.40
N LEU A 299 -13.80 -1.77 9.68
CA LEU A 299 -12.53 -2.25 10.18
C LEU A 299 -12.75 -3.57 10.90
N GLY A 300 -12.10 -4.61 10.40
CA GLY A 300 -12.03 -5.94 10.96
C GLY A 300 -10.76 -6.15 11.77
N ALA A 301 -10.75 -7.22 12.55
CA ALA A 301 -9.56 -7.78 13.15
C ALA A 301 -9.76 -9.28 13.35
N GLU A 302 -8.73 -10.06 13.08
CA GLU A 302 -8.71 -11.49 13.41
C GLU A 302 -7.97 -11.70 14.73
N VAL A 303 -8.61 -12.41 15.65
CA VAL A 303 -8.04 -12.69 16.97
C VAL A 303 -8.35 -14.14 17.36
N ARG A 304 -7.38 -14.80 18.00
CA ARG A 304 -7.64 -16.09 18.64
C ARG A 304 -8.70 -15.94 19.72
N HIS A 305 -9.70 -16.81 19.72
CA HIS A 305 -10.83 -16.72 20.66
C HIS A 305 -10.41 -16.76 22.14
N ASP A 306 -9.23 -17.31 22.45
CA ASP A 306 -8.67 -17.44 23.79
C ASP A 306 -7.69 -16.32 24.17
N HIS A 307 -7.40 -15.37 23.28
CA HIS A 307 -6.43 -14.31 23.52
C HIS A 307 -7.06 -13.09 24.20
N ALA A 308 -7.28 -13.21 25.51
CA ALA A 308 -7.98 -12.21 26.34
C ALA A 308 -7.46 -10.77 26.20
N ALA A 309 -6.15 -10.59 26.01
CA ALA A 309 -5.57 -9.25 25.85
C ALA A 309 -6.03 -8.54 24.57
N SER A 310 -6.09 -9.25 23.44
CA SER A 310 -6.56 -8.69 22.16
C SER A 310 -8.06 -8.44 22.18
N LEU A 311 -8.84 -9.34 22.80
CA LEU A 311 -10.27 -9.15 23.02
C LEU A 311 -10.56 -7.89 23.84
N ALA A 312 -9.76 -7.62 24.88
CA ALA A 312 -9.90 -6.41 25.69
C ALA A 312 -9.52 -5.12 24.93
N ILE A 313 -8.56 -5.20 24.00
CA ILE A 313 -8.17 -4.08 23.13
C ILE A 313 -9.30 -3.74 22.14
N LEU A 314 -9.90 -4.77 21.54
CA LEU A 314 -10.96 -4.67 20.54
C LEU A 314 -12.37 -4.62 21.14
N HIS A 315 -12.47 -4.31 22.43
CA HIS A 315 -13.76 -4.13 23.10
C HIS A 315 -14.59 -3.05 22.37
N GLY A 316 -15.74 -3.45 21.83
CA GLY A 316 -16.62 -2.61 21.01
C GLY A 316 -16.68 -3.05 19.55
N PHE A 317 -15.82 -3.96 19.11
CA PHE A 317 -16.00 -4.69 17.87
C PHE A 317 -16.99 -5.85 18.09
N GLU A 318 -17.79 -6.15 17.08
CA GLU A 318 -18.77 -7.23 17.08
C GLU A 318 -18.15 -8.49 16.47
N GLU A 319 -18.41 -9.67 17.05
CA GLU A 319 -18.05 -10.95 16.45
C GLU A 319 -18.96 -11.21 15.25
N VAL A 320 -18.37 -11.30 14.06
CA VAL A 320 -19.11 -11.54 12.81
C VAL A 320 -19.05 -13.00 12.40
N TYR A 321 -17.89 -13.64 12.60
CA TYR A 321 -17.66 -15.01 12.21
C TYR A 321 -16.58 -15.67 13.07
N ARG A 322 -16.66 -16.99 13.19
CA ARG A 322 -15.75 -17.84 13.96
C ARG A 322 -15.35 -19.03 13.11
N PHE A 323 -14.07 -19.36 13.09
CA PHE A 323 -13.55 -20.48 12.31
C PHE A 323 -12.39 -21.18 13.00
N GLU A 324 -12.26 -22.47 12.70
CA GLU A 324 -11.08 -23.24 13.06
C GLU A 324 -9.96 -22.91 12.09
N GLN A 325 -8.80 -22.62 12.63
CA GLN A 325 -7.63 -22.29 11.84
C GLN A 325 -6.71 -23.51 11.79
N ASP A 326 -6.64 -24.13 10.61
CA ASP A 326 -5.72 -25.22 10.34
C ASP A 326 -4.31 -24.66 10.23
N THR A 327 -3.52 -24.90 11.27
CA THR A 327 -2.09 -24.59 11.24
C THR A 327 -1.38 -25.62 10.39
N ALA A 328 -0.51 -25.17 9.47
CA ALA A 328 0.32 -26.08 8.67
C ALA A 328 1.02 -27.10 9.61
N PRO A 329 0.97 -28.41 9.32
CA PRO A 329 1.49 -29.45 10.22
C PRO A 329 2.94 -29.20 10.67
N GLU A 330 3.74 -28.61 9.77
CA GLU A 330 5.15 -28.28 9.97
C GLU A 330 5.40 -27.18 11.01
N SER A 331 4.38 -26.39 11.35
CA SER A 331 4.51 -25.28 12.30
C SER A 331 4.57 -25.73 13.77
N GLY A 332 4.16 -26.97 14.07
CA GLY A 332 4.01 -27.48 15.43
C GLY A 332 2.98 -26.72 16.28
N VAL A 333 2.23 -25.79 15.68
CA VAL A 333 1.13 -25.10 16.34
C VAL A 333 -0.08 -26.04 16.32
N ARG A 334 -0.85 -26.08 17.41
CA ARG A 334 -2.11 -26.81 17.42
C ARG A 334 -3.18 -25.98 16.72
N PRO A 335 -4.16 -26.61 16.04
CA PRO A 335 -5.34 -25.90 15.58
C PRO A 335 -5.96 -25.08 16.71
N PHE A 336 -6.46 -23.91 16.38
CA PHE A 336 -7.14 -23.03 17.33
C PHE A 336 -8.29 -22.31 16.63
N THR A 337 -9.29 -21.93 17.42
CA THR A 337 -10.40 -21.13 16.91
C THR A 337 -10.01 -19.66 16.84
N SER A 338 -10.12 -19.09 15.64
CA SER A 338 -10.07 -17.65 15.39
C SER A 338 -11.49 -17.08 15.37
N ILE A 339 -11.61 -15.82 15.78
CA ILE A 339 -12.81 -15.01 15.59
C ILE A 339 -12.47 -13.78 14.74
N LYS A 340 -13.36 -13.47 13.81
CA LYS A 340 -13.37 -12.23 13.05
C LYS A 340 -14.26 -11.23 13.76
N LEU A 341 -13.64 -10.17 14.26
CA LEU A 341 -14.30 -9.03 14.88
C LEU A 341 -14.44 -7.91 13.85
N GLN A 342 -15.51 -7.13 13.88
CA GLN A 342 -15.72 -5.98 13.00
C GLN A 342 -16.30 -4.79 13.74
N SER A 343 -15.90 -3.58 13.34
CA SER A 343 -16.54 -2.34 13.73
C SER A 343 -17.07 -1.62 12.49
N LEU A 344 -18.28 -1.07 12.60
CA LEU A 344 -18.91 -0.23 11.59
C LEU A 344 -18.85 1.22 12.04
N PHE A 345 -18.19 2.07 11.26
CA PHE A 345 -18.22 3.51 11.44
C PHE A 345 -19.32 4.06 10.54
N LEU A 346 -20.54 4.09 11.06
CA LEU A 346 -21.65 4.76 10.39
C LEU A 346 -21.40 6.27 10.44
N ASP A 347 -21.71 6.94 9.33
CA ASP A 347 -21.35 8.32 9.04
C ASP A 347 -21.60 9.25 10.26
N GLN A 348 -20.50 9.65 10.91
CA GLN A 348 -20.48 10.82 11.78
C GLN A 348 -20.34 12.04 10.87
N GLU A 349 -21.40 12.37 10.14
CA GLU A 349 -21.48 13.63 9.38
C GLU A 349 -21.71 14.83 10.29
#